data_AF-A0A1Q7DM07-F1
#
_entry.id   AF-A0A1Q7DM07-F1
#
_cell.length_a   1.000
_cell.length_b   1.000
_cell.length_c   1.000
_cell.angle_alpha   90.00
_cell.angle_beta   90.00
_cell.angle_gamma   90.00
#
_symmetry.space_group_name_H-M   'P 1'
#
loop_
_entity.id
_entity.type
_entity.pdbx_description
1 polymer ?
#
loop_
_entity_poly.entity_id
_entity_poly.type
_entity_poly.pdbx_seq_one_letter_code
_entity_poly.pdbx_strand_id
1 'polypeptide(L)'
;MCWVVGDRQMAVYNDVSLVEKIRVYDTGVGTPMTNNFGEFQLSYRHGQVTIPYITWQEPLRLECEHFVDCVRTGADPRTDAMQGLAVVSALEAATESLRHGGRRVPIELPVLAKPTPAPEVSRLTPAQLGLASAS
;
A
#
# COMPACT_ATOMS: atom_id res chain seq x y z
N MET A 1 -11.89 5.22 0.51
CA MET A 1 -11.31 6.46 -0.06
C MET A 1 -10.14 6.92 0.79
N CYS A 2 -8.98 7.17 0.18
CA CYS A 2 -7.72 7.57 0.82
C CYS A 2 -7.17 8.83 0.14
N TRP A 3 -6.61 9.75 0.93
CA TRP A 3 -6.03 11.00 0.45
C TRP A 3 -4.55 11.02 0.78
N VAL A 4 -3.73 11.38 -0.21
CA VAL A 4 -2.29 11.62 -0.05
C VAL A 4 -2.05 13.08 -0.37
N VAL A 5 -1.57 13.84 0.60
CA VAL A 5 -1.35 15.30 0.47
C VAL A 5 0.15 15.55 0.48
N GLY A 6 0.65 16.13 -0.60
CA GLY A 6 1.99 16.69 -0.70
C GLY A 6 1.98 18.21 -0.64
N ASP A 7 3.15 18.81 -0.53
CA ASP A 7 3.36 20.26 -0.59
C ASP A 7 2.93 20.86 -1.94
N ARG A 8 3.15 20.12 -3.03
CA ARG A 8 2.85 20.56 -4.40
C ARG A 8 1.49 20.11 -4.94
N GLN A 9 1.07 18.91 -4.59
CA GLN A 9 -0.09 18.24 -5.18
C GLN A 9 -0.76 17.32 -4.17
N MET A 10 -2.03 17.01 -4.40
CA MET A 10 -2.82 16.05 -3.63
C MET A 10 -3.36 14.96 -4.56
N ALA A 11 -3.30 13.70 -4.12
CA ALA A 11 -3.92 12.58 -4.82
C ALA A 11 -5.02 11.95 -3.97
N VAL A 12 -6.11 11.58 -4.61
CA VAL A 12 -7.24 10.91 -3.99
C VAL A 12 -7.45 9.58 -4.68
N TYR A 13 -7.39 8.50 -3.90
CA TYR A 13 -7.77 7.16 -4.33
C TYR A 13 -9.16 6.82 -3.80
N ASN A 14 -10.06 6.40 -4.69
CA ASN A 14 -11.40 5.96 -4.36
C ASN A 14 -11.62 4.52 -4.84
N ASP A 15 -11.59 3.60 -3.89
CA ASP A 15 -11.80 2.17 -4.06
C ASP A 15 -13.21 1.82 -4.58
N VAL A 16 -14.21 2.63 -4.27
CA VAL A 16 -15.62 2.42 -4.67
C VAL A 16 -15.92 2.95 -6.07
N SER A 17 -15.17 3.94 -6.56
CA SER A 17 -15.37 4.53 -7.89
C SER A 17 -15.12 3.51 -9.00
N LEU A 18 -16.00 3.35 -9.99
CA LEU A 18 -15.79 2.39 -11.09
C LEU A 18 -14.91 2.93 -12.23
N VAL A 19 -14.83 4.25 -12.36
CA VAL A 19 -14.19 4.92 -13.51
C VAL A 19 -13.04 5.80 -13.06
N GLU A 20 -13.28 6.64 -12.04
CA GLU A 20 -12.31 7.63 -11.56
C GLU A 20 -11.68 7.12 -10.26
N LYS A 21 -10.91 6.04 -10.33
CA LYS A 21 -10.23 5.44 -9.17
C LYS A 21 -9.23 6.40 -8.54
N ILE A 22 -8.58 7.23 -9.35
CA ILE A 22 -7.55 8.18 -8.93
C ILE A 22 -7.91 9.57 -9.46
N ARG A 23 -7.82 10.59 -8.60
CA ARG A 23 -7.84 12.00 -8.99
C ARG A 23 -6.60 12.69 -8.44
N VAL A 24 -5.85 13.36 -9.30
CA VAL A 24 -4.70 14.18 -8.92
C VAL A 24 -5.09 15.64 -9.02
N TYR A 25 -4.96 16.36 -7.92
CA TYR A 25 -5.21 17.78 -7.81
C TYR A 25 -3.87 18.48 -7.80
N ASP A 26 -3.65 19.39 -8.75
CA ASP A 26 -2.53 20.34 -8.71
C ASP A 26 -2.80 21.47 -7.71
N THR A 27 -3.16 21.07 -6.48
CA THR A 27 -3.35 21.95 -5.34
C THR A 27 -2.15 21.81 -4.43
N GLY A 28 -1.44 22.92 -4.21
CA GLY A 28 -0.26 22.98 -3.36
C GLY A 28 -0.29 24.20 -2.45
N VAL A 29 0.48 24.13 -1.36
CA VAL A 29 0.63 25.24 -0.40
C VAL A 29 1.92 25.98 -0.74
N GLY A 30 1.79 27.21 -1.27
CA GLY A 30 2.95 28.06 -1.51
C GLY A 30 3.57 28.58 -0.21
N THR A 31 4.86 28.90 -0.22
CA THR A 31 5.49 29.63 0.89
C THR A 31 4.84 31.01 1.04
N PRO A 32 4.36 31.40 2.23
CA PRO A 32 3.74 32.70 2.43
C PRO A 32 4.74 33.81 2.13
N MET A 33 4.33 34.80 1.32
CA MET A 33 5.17 35.96 0.97
C MET A 33 5.35 36.96 2.13
N THR A 34 4.65 36.77 3.26
CA THR A 34 4.71 37.66 4.43
C THR A 34 4.31 36.96 5.73
N ASN A 35 4.72 37.51 6.88
CA ASN A 35 4.50 36.98 8.24
C ASN A 35 3.07 37.24 8.79
N ASN A 36 2.13 37.72 7.96
CA ASN A 36 0.79 38.06 8.41
C ASN A 36 -0.18 36.86 8.28
N PHE A 37 -0.76 36.43 9.40
CA PHE A 37 -1.64 35.24 9.49
C PHE A 37 -2.85 35.28 8.54
N GLY A 38 -3.31 36.47 8.14
CA GLY A 38 -4.46 36.65 7.24
C GLY A 38 -4.19 36.25 5.78
N GLU A 39 -2.94 36.25 5.31
CA GLU A 39 -2.58 35.93 3.92
C GLU A 39 -2.20 34.45 3.71
N PHE A 40 -2.15 33.65 4.79
CA PHE A 40 -1.92 32.21 4.70
C PHE A 40 -3.05 31.48 3.94
N GLN A 41 -4.26 32.05 3.94
CA GLN A 41 -5.39 31.54 3.16
C GLN A 41 -5.24 31.83 1.65
N LEU A 42 -4.42 32.81 1.27
CA LEU A 42 -4.19 33.21 -0.13
C LEU A 42 -3.14 32.35 -0.85
N SER A 43 -2.45 31.43 -0.14
CA SER A 43 -1.35 30.64 -0.70
C SER A 43 -1.79 29.29 -1.31
N TYR A 44 -3.09 28.99 -1.32
CA TYR A 44 -3.63 27.80 -1.98
C TYR A 44 -3.62 28.01 -3.49
N ARG A 45 -2.71 27.33 -4.20
CA ARG A 45 -2.79 27.24 -5.66
C ARG A 45 -3.88 26.24 -6.00
N HIS A 46 -4.86 26.62 -6.82
CA HIS A 46 -5.82 25.68 -7.40
C HIS A 46 -5.49 25.50 -8.88
N GLY A 47 -4.78 24.41 -9.19
CA GLY A 47 -4.40 24.05 -10.55
C GLY A 47 -5.37 23.08 -11.23
N GLN A 48 -4.86 22.39 -12.25
CA GLN A 48 -5.59 21.38 -13.00
C GLN A 48 -5.95 20.16 -12.12
N VAL A 49 -7.05 19.50 -12.46
CA VAL A 49 -7.37 18.16 -11.95
C VAL A 49 -7.13 17.16 -13.05
N THR A 50 -6.30 16.16 -12.79
CA THR A 50 -5.99 15.09 -13.73
C THR A 50 -6.60 13.78 -13.24
N ILE A 51 -7.36 13.13 -14.11
CA ILE A 51 -7.96 11.82 -13.88
C ILE A 51 -7.32 10.84 -14.87
N PRO A 52 -6.28 10.10 -14.48
CA PRO A 52 -5.62 9.17 -15.38
C PRO A 52 -6.57 8.03 -15.75
N TYR A 53 -6.55 7.64 -17.02
CA TYR A 53 -7.18 6.39 -17.43
C TYR A 53 -6.36 5.22 -16.88
N ILE A 54 -7.00 4.38 -16.07
CA ILE A 54 -6.40 3.15 -15.54
C ILE A 54 -7.12 1.97 -16.18
N THR A 55 -6.38 1.15 -16.92
CA THR A 55 -6.93 -0.08 -17.48
C THR A 55 -7.40 -0.98 -16.34
N TRP A 56 -8.69 -1.30 -16.33
CA TRP A 56 -9.25 -2.17 -15.32
C TRP A 56 -8.74 -3.60 -15.49
N GLN A 57 -8.22 -4.15 -14.39
CA GLN A 57 -7.87 -5.55 -14.25
C GLN A 57 -8.43 -6.01 -12.91
N GLU A 58 -8.90 -7.24 -12.83
CA GLU A 58 -9.45 -7.80 -11.60
C GLU A 58 -8.34 -7.91 -10.54
N PRO A 59 -8.39 -7.16 -9.42
CA PRO A 59 -7.27 -7.09 -8.48
C PRO A 59 -6.95 -8.44 -7.82
N LEU A 60 -7.99 -9.19 -7.42
CA LEU A 60 -7.82 -10.49 -6.76
C LEU A 60 -7.18 -11.52 -7.69
N ARG A 61 -7.53 -11.48 -8.98
CA ARG A 61 -6.91 -12.35 -9.98
C ARG A 61 -5.41 -12.06 -10.10
N LEU A 62 -5.02 -10.80 -10.25
CA LEU A 62 -3.62 -10.40 -10.33
C LEU A 62 -2.83 -10.78 -9.08
N GLU A 63 -3.44 -10.65 -7.90
CA GLU A 63 -2.83 -11.06 -6.63
C GLU A 63 -2.60 -12.58 -6.57
N CYS A 64 -3.59 -13.38 -6.94
CA CYS A 64 -3.49 -14.84 -6.98
C CYS A 64 -2.46 -15.32 -8.00
N GLU A 65 -2.43 -14.72 -9.20
CA GLU A 65 -1.42 -15.01 -10.23
C GLU A 65 -0.01 -14.71 -9.69
N HIS A 66 0.19 -13.52 -9.10
CA HIS A 66 1.47 -13.13 -8.49
C HIS A 66 1.90 -14.07 -7.35
N PHE A 67 0.96 -14.50 -6.49
CA PHE A 67 1.24 -15.45 -5.42
C PHE A 67 1.73 -16.79 -5.96
N VAL A 68 1.02 -17.36 -6.94
CA VAL A 68 1.39 -18.63 -7.56
C VAL A 68 2.77 -18.51 -8.24
N ASP A 69 3.04 -17.41 -8.94
CA ASP A 69 4.33 -17.19 -9.59
C ASP A 69 5.48 -17.10 -8.58
N CYS A 70 5.30 -16.43 -7.44
CA CYS A 70 6.30 -16.37 -6.37
C CYS A 70 6.56 -17.75 -5.77
N VAL A 71 5.52 -18.56 -5.54
CA VAL A 71 5.67 -19.94 -5.03
C VAL A 71 6.46 -20.81 -6.01
N ARG A 72 6.21 -20.65 -7.31
CA ARG A 72 6.86 -21.44 -8.37
C ARG A 72 8.31 -21.07 -8.61
N THR A 73 8.61 -19.78 -8.59
CA THR A 73 9.93 -19.25 -8.96
C THR A 73 10.83 -19.01 -7.75
N GLY A 74 10.26 -18.94 -6.55
CA GLY A 74 10.97 -18.48 -5.35
C GLY A 74 11.28 -16.98 -5.38
N ALA A 75 10.66 -16.20 -6.28
CA ALA A 75 10.83 -14.75 -6.31
C ALA A 75 10.28 -14.10 -5.04
N ASP A 76 10.93 -13.02 -4.60
CA ASP A 76 10.45 -12.26 -3.45
C ASP A 76 9.13 -11.55 -3.83
N PRO A 77 8.04 -11.74 -3.04
CA PRO A 77 6.75 -11.17 -3.35
C PRO A 77 6.74 -9.65 -3.13
N ARG A 78 5.85 -8.94 -3.84
CA ARG A 78 5.62 -7.50 -3.65
C ARG A 78 5.08 -7.16 -2.25
N THR A 79 4.36 -8.11 -1.66
CA THR A 79 3.86 -8.06 -0.28
C THR A 79 4.32 -9.30 0.45
N ASP A 80 5.30 -9.17 1.34
CA ASP A 80 5.89 -10.29 2.08
C ASP A 80 5.33 -10.45 3.51
N ALA A 81 5.81 -11.48 4.21
CA ALA A 81 5.40 -11.73 5.60
C ALA A 81 5.82 -10.61 6.56
N MET A 82 6.91 -9.88 6.27
CA MET A 82 7.36 -8.76 7.10
C MET A 82 6.38 -7.58 7.03
N GLN A 83 5.84 -7.31 5.84
CA GLN A 83 4.80 -6.30 5.68
C GLN A 83 3.52 -6.68 6.41
N GLY A 84 3.11 -7.95 6.34
CA GLY A 84 1.97 -8.47 7.12
C GLY A 84 2.18 -8.31 8.62
N LEU A 85 3.37 -8.65 9.11
CA LEU A 85 3.72 -8.51 10.52
C LEU A 85 3.69 -7.04 10.98
N ALA A 86 4.24 -6.12 10.19
CA ALA A 86 4.22 -4.70 10.51
C ALA A 86 2.80 -4.14 10.66
N VAL A 87 1.86 -4.61 9.83
CA VAL A 87 0.44 -4.24 9.94
C VAL A 87 -0.16 -4.75 11.25
N VAL A 88 0.06 -6.02 11.59
CA VAL A 88 -0.47 -6.61 12.82
C VAL A 88 0.09 -5.89 14.05
N SER A 89 1.40 -5.65 14.10
CA SER A 89 2.04 -4.90 15.19
C SER A 89 1.48 -3.49 15.37
N ALA A 90 1.16 -2.78 14.27
CA ALA A 90 0.52 -1.48 14.34
C ALA A 90 -0.91 -1.56 14.90
N LEU A 91 -1.69 -2.58 14.52
CA LEU A 91 -3.04 -2.81 15.03
C LEU A 91 -3.05 -3.16 16.52
N GLU A 92 -2.07 -3.96 16.98
CA GLU A 92 -1.89 -4.30 18.39
C GLU A 92 -1.54 -3.05 19.22
N ALA A 93 -0.58 -2.25 18.77
CA ALA A 93 -0.21 -0.99 19.43
C ALA A 93 -1.38 0.01 19.48
N ALA A 94 -2.16 0.11 18.40
CA ALA A 94 -3.37 0.94 18.37
C ALA A 94 -4.45 0.43 19.34
N THR A 95 -4.64 -0.89 19.43
CA THR A 95 -5.58 -1.52 20.37
C THR A 95 -5.19 -1.24 21.81
N GLU A 96 -3.91 -1.36 22.13
CA GLU A 96 -3.35 -1.05 23.44
C GLU A 96 -3.50 0.45 23.76
N SER A 97 -3.22 1.33 22.80
CA SER A 97 -3.44 2.77 22.93
C SER A 97 -4.89 3.09 23.32
N LEU A 98 -5.86 2.49 22.62
CA LEU A 98 -7.29 2.67 22.89
C LEU A 98 -7.70 2.19 24.28
N ARG A 99 -7.18 1.05 24.74
CA ARG A 99 -7.43 0.51 26.09
C ARG A 99 -6.94 1.45 27.20
N HIS A 100 -5.92 2.26 26.90
CA HIS A 100 -5.33 3.22 27.83
C HIS A 100 -5.65 4.67 27.50
N GLY A 101 -6.84 4.94 26.94
CA GLY A 101 -7.34 6.30 26.74
C GLY A 101 -6.61 7.10 25.66
N GLY A 102 -6.05 6.42 24.66
CA GLY A 102 -5.36 7.05 23.53
C GLY A 102 -3.92 7.46 23.84
N ARG A 103 -3.29 6.88 24.88
CA ARG A 103 -1.86 7.14 25.15
C ARG A 103 -1.00 6.70 23.97
N ARG A 104 0.14 7.35 23.74
CA ARG A 104 1.11 6.88 22.76
C ARG A 104 1.68 5.52 23.17
N VAL A 105 1.64 4.57 22.25
CA VAL A 105 2.22 3.23 22.39
C VAL A 105 3.20 3.04 21.23
N PRO A 106 4.46 2.68 21.49
CA PRO A 106 5.43 2.39 20.42
C PRO A 106 5.02 1.12 19.66
N ILE A 107 5.30 1.10 18.35
CA ILE A 107 5.11 -0.10 17.53
C ILE A 107 6.42 -0.89 17.60
N GLU A 108 6.35 -2.10 18.15
CA GLU A 108 7.48 -3.04 18.15
C GLU A 108 7.38 -3.92 16.92
N LEU A 109 8.42 -3.93 16.08
CA LEU A 109 8.50 -4.77 14.89
C LEU A 109 9.35 -6.00 15.20
N PRO A 110 8.76 -7.21 15.26
CA PRO A 110 9.54 -8.42 15.38
C PRO A 110 10.32 -8.68 14.08
N VAL A 111 11.51 -9.25 14.21
CA VAL A 111 12.27 -9.71 13.05
C VAL A 111 11.86 -11.16 12.78
N LEU A 112 11.18 -11.42 11.66
CA LEU A 112 11.06 -12.80 11.17
C LEU A 112 12.38 -13.19 10.51
N ALA A 113 12.99 -14.27 10.99
CA ALA A 113 14.01 -14.96 10.21
C ALA A 113 13.37 -15.45 8.91
N LYS A 114 14.06 -15.27 7.76
CA LYS A 114 13.56 -15.77 6.47
C LYS A 114 13.27 -17.27 6.63
N PRO A 115 12.02 -17.73 6.48
CA PRO A 115 11.72 -19.14 6.66
C PRO A 115 12.57 -19.94 5.67
N THR A 116 13.36 -20.87 6.19
CA THR A 116 14.06 -21.83 5.35
C THR A 116 12.98 -22.65 4.64
N PRO A 117 13.03 -22.81 3.30
CA PRO A 117 12.02 -23.58 2.60
C PRO A 117 11.91 -24.96 3.23
N ALA A 118 10.68 -25.34 3.61
CA ALA A 118 10.44 -26.64 4.22
C ALA A 118 10.92 -27.75 3.27
N PRO A 119 11.60 -28.80 3.78
CA PRO A 119 12.23 -29.84 2.96
C PRO A 119 11.27 -30.68 2.11
N GLU A 120 9.96 -30.46 2.26
CA GLU A 120 8.88 -31.14 1.53
C GLU A 120 8.52 -30.44 0.21
N VAL A 121 8.57 -29.10 0.16
CA VAL A 121 8.23 -28.32 -1.05
C VAL A 121 9.30 -28.48 -2.13
N SER A 122 10.55 -28.76 -1.74
CA SER A 122 11.65 -29.03 -2.67
C SER A 122 11.59 -30.41 -3.34
N ARG A 123 10.65 -31.28 -2.95
CA ARG A 123 10.49 -32.64 -3.48
C ARG A 123 9.31 -32.81 -4.43
N LEU A 124 8.45 -31.80 -4.54
CA LEU A 124 7.31 -31.84 -5.45
C LEU A 124 7.77 -31.45 -6.85
N THR A 125 7.60 -32.37 -7.80
CA THR A 125 7.82 -32.11 -9.22
C THR A 125 6.81 -31.07 -9.74
N PRO A 126 7.10 -30.33 -10.82
CA PRO A 126 6.14 -29.42 -11.45
C PRO A 126 4.76 -30.07 -11.72
N ALA A 127 4.76 -31.37 -12.05
CA ALA A 127 3.55 -32.17 -12.24
C ALA A 127 2.73 -32.37 -10.95
N GLN A 128 3.37 -32.50 -9.79
CA GLN A 128 2.70 -32.66 -8.48
C GLN A 128 2.18 -31.34 -7.90
N LEU A 129 2.69 -30.21 -8.39
CA LEU A 129 2.23 -28.86 -8.04
C LEU A 129 1.15 -28.32 -9.01
N GLY A 130 0.66 -29.13 -9.96
CA GLY A 130 -0.33 -28.68 -10.95
C GLY A 130 0.19 -27.61 -11.92
N LEU A 131 1.52 -27.47 -12.07
CA LEU A 131 2.10 -26.64 -13.11
C LEU A 131 2.01 -27.40 -14.43
N ALA A 132 1.16 -26.92 -15.34
CA ALA A 132 1.17 -27.39 -16.71
C ALA A 132 2.59 -27.28 -17.28
N SER A 133 3.10 -28.40 -17.80
CA SER A 133 4.33 -28.48 -18.55
C SER A 133 4.27 -27.52 -19.74
N ALA A 134 5.16 -26.53 -19.77
CA ALA A 134 5.37 -25.73 -20.96
C ALA A 134 5.74 -26.66 -22.12
N SER A 135 4.91 -26.66 -23.16
CA SER A 135 5.22 -27.17 -24.51
C SER A 135 5.55 -25.99 -25.41
#